data_AF-A0A678PCT7-F1
#
_entry.id   AF-A0A678PCT7-F1
#
_cell.length_a   1.000
_cell.length_b   1.000
_cell.length_c   1.000
_cell.angle_alpha   90.00
_cell.angle_beta   90.00
_cell.angle_gamma   90.00
#
_symmetry.space_group_name_H-M   'P 1'
#
loop_
_entity.id
_entity.type
_entity.pdbx_description
1 polymer ?
#
loop_
_entity_poly.entity_id
_entity_poly.type
_entity_poly.pdbx_seq_one_letter_code
_entity_poly.pdbx_strand_id
1 'polypeptide(L)'
;MLNRIKKQGLDITPRILIITRLLPDAVGTTCGQHLEKVYGTEHCHILRVPFRTEKGIVRKWISRFEVWPYLETYTEDVANELAKELEASQILLLETTVMETLLPLC
;
A
#
# COMPACT_ATOMS: atom_id res chain seq x y z
N MET A 1 9.33 -16.80 -1.97
CA MET A 1 10.52 -15.97 -1.69
C MET A 1 11.40 -16.58 -0.60
N LEU A 2 10.86 -16.85 0.60
CA LEU A 2 11.58 -17.46 1.73
C LEU A 2 12.43 -18.69 1.38
N ASN A 3 11.89 -19.64 0.61
CA ASN A 3 12.63 -20.84 0.19
C ASN A 3 13.87 -20.52 -0.67
N ARG A 4 13.83 -19.46 -1.49
CA ARG A 4 14.98 -19.04 -2.31
C ARG A 4 16.07 -18.39 -1.45
N ILE A 5 15.69 -17.51 -0.53
CA ILE A 5 16.60 -16.85 0.42
C ILE A 5 17.31 -17.90 1.28
N LYS A 6 16.54 -18.84 1.87
CA LYS A 6 17.08 -19.93 2.69
C LYS A 6 18.05 -20.82 1.92
N LYS A 7 17.74 -21.16 0.66
CA LYS A 7 18.63 -21.96 -0.21
C LYS A 7 19.94 -21.27 -0.55
N GLN A 8 19.97 -19.94 -0.55
CA GLN A 8 21.17 -19.13 -0.80
C GLN A 8 21.98 -18.88 0.49
N GLY A 9 21.52 -19.37 1.64
CA GLY A 9 22.20 -19.15 2.93
C GLY A 9 22.16 -17.69 3.41
N LEU A 10 21.23 -16.89 2.88
CA LEU A 10 21.03 -15.51 3.28
C LEU A 10 20.06 -15.44 4.46
N ASP A 11 20.36 -14.62 5.46
CA ASP A 11 19.49 -14.34 6.60
C ASP A 11 18.79 -12.99 6.42
N ILE A 12 17.96 -12.90 5.37
CA ILE A 12 17.22 -11.68 5.03
C ILE A 12 15.73 -11.97 5.21
N THR A 13 15.07 -11.16 6.03
CA THR A 13 13.62 -11.21 6.17
C THR A 13 12.99 -10.38 5.05
N PRO A 14 12.23 -10.98 4.11
CA PRO A 14 11.56 -10.20 3.08
C PRO A 14 10.44 -9.36 3.72
N ARG A 15 10.13 -8.21 3.13
CA ARG A 15 8.95 -7.41 3.49
C ARG A 15 8.19 -7.07 2.21
N ILE A 16 6.90 -7.40 2.17
CA ILE A 16 6.03 -7.14 1.02
C ILE A 16 4.98 -6.12 1.47
N LEU A 17 4.90 -5.00 0.76
CA LEU A 17 3.94 -3.94 1.02
C LEU A 17 2.98 -3.81 -0.17
N ILE A 18 1.69 -3.96 0.10
CA ILE A 18 0.61 -3.70 -0.86
C ILE A 18 0.13 -2.28 -0.61
N ILE A 19 0.35 -1.40 -1.58
CA ILE A 19 0.05 0.03 -1.43
C ILE A 19 -1.33 0.30 -2.01
N THR A 20 -2.21 0.90 -1.21
CA THR A 20 -3.56 1.26 -1.65
C THR A 20 -4.02 2.57 -1.00
N ARG A 21 -5.15 3.09 -1.47
CA ARG A 21 -5.71 4.33 -0.96
C ARG A 21 -6.33 4.12 0.44
N LEU A 22 -6.04 5.03 1.36
CA LEU A 22 -6.71 5.13 2.66
C LEU A 22 -8.10 5.76 2.48
N LEU A 23 -9.13 5.07 2.97
CA LEU A 23 -10.52 5.53 2.97
C LEU A 23 -11.03 5.63 4.41
N PRO A 24 -10.96 6.82 5.05
CA PRO A 24 -11.28 6.96 6.47
C PRO A 24 -12.77 6.81 6.78
N ASP A 25 -13.65 7.12 5.81
CA ASP A 25 -15.10 7.11 6.02
C ASP A 25 -15.75 5.76 5.64
N ALA A 26 -14.96 4.74 5.29
CA ALA A 26 -15.45 3.42 4.89
C ALA A 26 -15.82 2.57 6.12
N VAL A 27 -16.98 2.84 6.71
CA VAL A 27 -17.50 2.15 7.89
C VAL A 27 -17.75 0.66 7.60
N GLY A 28 -17.39 -0.20 8.56
CA GLY A 28 -17.55 -1.65 8.45
C GLY A 28 -16.42 -2.37 7.71
N THR A 29 -15.40 -1.61 7.27
CA THR A 29 -14.20 -2.16 6.61
C THR A 29 -12.93 -1.79 7.36
N THR A 30 -11.82 -2.45 7.03
CA THR A 30 -10.47 -2.07 7.49
C THR A 30 -9.80 -1.03 6.57
N CYS A 31 -10.50 -0.52 5.55
CA CYS A 31 -9.95 0.45 4.58
C CYS A 31 -9.42 1.76 5.21
N GLY A 32 -9.84 2.09 6.44
CA GLY A 32 -9.36 3.24 7.20
C GLY A 32 -8.10 2.96 8.04
N GLN A 33 -7.59 1.73 8.07
CA GLN A 33 -6.39 1.36 8.82
C GLN A 33 -5.14 1.59 7.97
N HIS A 34 -4.20 2.37 8.50
CA HIS A 34 -2.98 2.75 7.80
C HIS A 34 -2.08 1.55 7.46
N LEU A 35 -1.91 0.62 8.40
CA LEU A 35 -1.13 -0.60 8.20
C LEU A 35 -1.95 -1.81 8.64
N GLU A 36 -2.11 -2.78 7.73
CA GLU A 36 -2.85 -4.02 8.00
C GLU A 36 -2.03 -5.24 7.57
N LYS A 37 -2.02 -6.29 8.39
CA LYS A 37 -1.34 -7.54 8.05
C LYS A 37 -2.24 -8.40 7.15
N VAL A 38 -1.69 -8.89 6.04
CA VAL A 38 -2.43 -9.80 5.15
C VAL A 38 -2.60 -11.16 5.82
N TYR A 39 -3.84 -11.65 5.88
CA TYR A 39 -4.16 -12.94 6.49
C TYR A 39 -3.40 -14.10 5.84
N GLY A 40 -2.89 -15.03 6.66
CA GLY A 40 -2.15 -16.20 6.19
C GLY A 40 -0.72 -15.90 5.70
N THR A 41 -0.21 -14.70 5.95
CA THR A 41 1.17 -14.32 5.58
C THR A 41 1.95 -13.85 6.80
N GLU A 42 3.27 -14.06 6.78
CA GLU A 42 4.16 -13.58 7.85
C GLU A 42 4.74 -12.19 7.55
N HIS A 43 4.93 -11.88 6.28
CA HIS A 43 5.73 -10.72 5.84
C HIS A 43 5.00 -9.78 4.87
N CYS A 44 3.69 -9.96 4.67
CA CYS A 44 2.90 -9.10 3.78
C CYS A 44 2.00 -8.17 4.59
N HIS A 45 2.07 -6.88 4.28
CA HIS A 45 1.22 -5.85 4.87
C HIS A 45 0.59 -5.00 3.78
N ILE A 46 -0.59 -4.45 4.06
CA ILE A 46 -1.26 -3.42 3.27
C ILE A 46 -0.92 -2.08 3.90
N LEU A 47 -0.28 -1.21 3.13
CA LEU A 47 0.01 0.17 3.50
C LEU A 47 -0.99 1.08 2.80
N ARG A 48 -1.81 1.78 3.59
CA ARG A 48 -2.86 2.66 3.08
C ARG A 48 -2.44 4.12 3.21
N VAL A 49 -2.33 4.79 2.06
CA VAL A 49 -1.91 6.20 1.99
C VAL A 49 -3.11 7.05 1.50
N PRO A 50 -3.41 8.19 2.14
CA PRO A 50 -4.53 9.03 1.72
C PRO A 50 -4.21 9.80 0.45
N PHE A 51 -5.25 10.12 -0.33
CA PHE A 51 -5.14 11.19 -1.32
C PHE A 51 -5.20 12.54 -0.64
N ARG A 52 -4.36 13.47 -1.09
CA ARG A 52 -4.26 14.83 -0.55
C ARG A 52 -4.41 15.87 -1.65
N THR A 53 -4.85 17.05 -1.23
CA THR A 53 -4.90 18.29 -2.01
C THR A 53 -4.42 19.42 -1.10
N GLU A 54 -4.29 20.63 -1.64
CA GLU A 54 -4.01 21.84 -0.83
C GLU A 54 -4.99 22.04 0.34
N LYS A 55 -6.23 21.55 0.21
CA LYS A 55 -7.28 21.64 1.24
C LYS A 55 -7.22 20.51 2.29
N GLY A 56 -6.29 19.56 2.14
CA GLY A 56 -6.12 18.41 3.03
C GLY A 56 -6.51 17.07 2.40
N ILE A 57 -6.80 16.10 3.25
CA ILE A 57 -7.07 14.69 2.87
C ILE A 57 -8.45 14.54 2.21
N VAL A 58 -8.47 13.85 1.07
CA VAL A 58 -9.70 13.53 0.35
C VAL A 58 -10.32 12.24 0.91
N ARG A 59 -11.38 12.40 1.71
CA ARG A 59 -12.04 11.28 2.41
C ARG A 59 -13.04 10.50 1.56
N LYS A 60 -13.73 11.18 0.64
CA LYS A 60 -14.76 10.57 -0.22
C LYS A 60 -14.17 9.55 -1.19
N TRP A 61 -14.93 8.50 -1.49
CA TRP A 61 -14.59 7.60 -2.60
C TRP A 61 -14.52 8.37 -3.93
N ILE A 62 -13.55 8.03 -4.78
CA ILE A 62 -13.33 8.68 -6.08
C ILE A 62 -13.31 7.58 -7.14
N SER A 63 -13.95 7.84 -8.27
CA SER A 63 -13.95 6.94 -9.42
C SER A 63 -12.53 6.75 -9.95
N ARG A 64 -12.21 5.54 -10.44
CA ARG A 64 -10.93 5.23 -11.10
C ARG A 64 -10.61 6.14 -12.28
N PHE A 65 -11.62 6.72 -12.91
CA PHE A 65 -11.45 7.64 -14.04
C PHE A 65 -11.10 9.07 -13.61
N GLU A 66 -11.22 9.37 -12.32
CA GLU A 66 -11.04 10.72 -11.74
C GLU A 66 -9.85 10.80 -10.77
N VAL A 67 -9.04 9.74 -10.66
CA VAL A 67 -7.91 9.68 -9.71
C VAL A 67 -6.67 10.45 -10.19
N TRP A 68 -6.57 10.73 -11.50
CA TRP A 68 -5.39 11.34 -12.13
C TRP A 68 -4.85 12.58 -11.41
N PRO A 69 -5.68 13.54 -10.94
CA PRO A 69 -5.19 14.75 -10.28
C PRO A 69 -4.47 14.49 -8.95
N TYR A 70 -4.63 13.31 -8.36
CA TYR A 70 -4.06 12.97 -7.06
C TYR A 70 -2.80 12.12 -7.15
N LEU A 71 -2.48 11.56 -8.32
CA LEU A 71 -1.42 10.54 -8.46
C LEU A 71 -0.02 11.08 -8.17
N GLU A 72 0.26 12.33 -8.53
CA GLU A 72 1.55 12.97 -8.29
C GLU A 72 1.82 13.10 -6.78
N THR A 73 0.95 13.82 -6.06
CA THR A 73 1.03 13.95 -4.60
C THR A 73 0.97 12.60 -3.88
N TYR A 74 0.15 11.67 -4.37
CA TYR A 74 0.08 10.33 -3.81
C TYR A 74 1.40 9.57 -3.96
N THR A 75 2.08 9.70 -5.09
CA THR A 75 3.39 9.04 -5.30
C THR A 75 4.44 9.59 -4.34
N GLU A 76 4.45 10.91 -4.12
CA GLU A 76 5.34 11.54 -3.12
C GLU A 76 5.03 11.07 -1.70
N ASP A 77 3.75 11.07 -1.31
CA ASP A 77 3.32 10.59 0.00
C ASP A 77 3.68 9.11 0.20
N VAL A 78 3.47 8.28 -0.82
CA VAL A 78 3.85 6.86 -0.81
C VAL A 78 5.36 6.70 -0.65
N ALA A 79 6.18 7.46 -1.37
CA ALA A 79 7.63 7.39 -1.24
C ALA A 79 8.07 7.73 0.20
N ASN A 80 7.46 8.75 0.81
CA ASN A 80 7.72 9.14 2.19
C ASN A 80 7.31 8.06 3.20
N GLU A 81 6.15 7.42 3.03
CA GLU A 81 5.73 6.32 3.92
C GLU A 81 6.57 5.07 3.71
N LEU A 82 6.93 4.73 2.47
CA LEU A 82 7.83 3.61 2.16
C LEU A 82 9.20 3.80 2.81
N ALA A 83 9.75 5.01 2.79
CA ALA A 83 11.04 5.31 3.41
C ALA A 83 11.03 5.10 4.95
N LYS A 84 9.87 5.20 5.60
CA LYS A 84 9.73 4.88 7.04
C LYS A 84 9.61 3.38 7.29
N GLU A 85 8.95 2.66 6.38
CA GLU A 85 8.65 1.24 6.53
C GLU A 85 9.77 0.31 6.05
N LEU A 86 10.58 0.77 5.09
CA LEU A 86 11.66 0.01 4.47
C LEU A 86 13.01 0.60 4.86
N GLU A 87 13.78 -0.14 5.66
CA GLU A 87 15.20 0.14 5.93
C GLU A 87 16.12 -0.38 4.80
N ALA A 88 15.55 -0.84 3.68
CA ALA A 88 16.24 -1.63 2.67
C ALA A 88 16.81 -0.79 1.51
N SER A 89 18.04 -1.09 1.12
CA SER A 89 18.75 -0.47 -0.02
C SER A 89 18.21 -0.88 -1.40
N GLN A 90 17.41 -1.95 -1.48
CA GLN A 90 16.84 -2.46 -2.73
C GLN A 90 15.34 -2.66 -2.62
N ILE A 91 14.60 -2.04 -3.55
CA ILE A 91 13.14 -2.09 -3.65
C ILE A 91 12.77 -2.60 -5.04
N LEU A 92 11.77 -3.49 -5.12
CA LEU A 92 11.12 -3.87 -6.36
C LEU A 92 9.69 -3.32 -6.36
N LEU A 93 9.36 -2.47 -7.33
CA LEU A 93 8.01 -1.97 -7.55
C LEU A 93 7.30 -2.83 -8.58
N LEU A 94 6.10 -3.29 -8.24
CA LEU A 94 5.19 -3.98 -9.15
C LEU A 94 3.93 -3.13 -9.26
N GLU A 95 3.69 -2.59 -10.45
CA GLU A 95 2.48 -1.83 -10.72
C GLU A 95 1.36 -2.78 -11.13
N THR A 96 0.29 -2.80 -10.35
CA THR A 96 -0.95 -3.48 -10.73
C THR A 96 -2.05 -2.45 -10.87
N THR A 97 -2.58 -2.27 -12.07
CA THR A 97 -3.87 -1.58 -12.23
C THR A 97 -4.96 -2.58 -11.84
N VAL A 98 -5.26 -2.71 -10.54
CA VAL A 98 -6.42 -3.51 -10.12
C VAL A 98 -7.68 -2.67 -10.33
N MET A 99 -8.12 -2.66 -11.59
CA MET A 99 -9.50 -2.39 -11.93
C MET A 99 -10.36 -3.47 -11.25
N GLU A 100 -11.29 -3.06 -10.38
CA GLU A 100 -12.54 -3.78 -10.06
C GLU A 100 -12.58 -4.83 -8.92
N THR A 101 -11.48 -5.31 -8.34
CA THR A 101 -11.58 -6.36 -7.29
C THR A 101 -10.86 -6.07 -5.98
N LEU A 102 -10.77 -4.82 -5.54
CA LEU A 102 -10.25 -4.46 -4.20
C LEU A 102 -11.34 -4.27 -3.13
N LEU A 103 -12.62 -4.51 -3.47
CA LEU A 103 -13.68 -4.64 -2.48
C LEU A 103 -13.56 -5.87 -1.53
N PRO A 104 -12.87 -6.98 -1.85
CA PRO A 104 -12.69 -8.11 -0.92
C PRO A 104 -11.38 -8.05 -0.11
N LEU A 105 -10.56 -6.99 -0.24
CA LEU A 105 -9.42 -6.70 0.65
C LEU A 105 -9.75 -5.62 1.70
N CYS A 106 -11.05 -5.31 1.77
CA CYS A 106 -11.80 -4.68 2.81
C CYS A 106 -13.04 -5.57 3.02
#